data_AF-A0A3D2RMI7-F1
#
_entry.id   AF-A0A3D2RMI7-F1
#
_cell.length_a   1.000
_cell.length_b   1.000
_cell.length_c   1.000
_cell.angle_alpha   90.00
_cell.angle_beta   90.00
_cell.angle_gamma   90.00
#
_symmetry.space_group_name_H-M   'P 1'
#
loop_
_entity.id
_entity.type
_entity.pdbx_description
1 polymer ?
#
loop_
_entity_poly.entity_id
_entity_poly.type
_entity_poly.pdbx_seq_one_letter_code
_entity_poly.pdbx_strand_id
1 'polypeptide(L)'
;MASYTERLIAAVVASALLALIPQRVLSQDTPWEPAIQRLIHLTFNENFVTAHAIADSLLSAHPRRPEPPFYKATVYWRQGMNVRDGDKHDPEILRYLGSSIEKTERWIKLQGESAEMFLWLGNAYGLRTGLRMVRKEVFKGVIDGIEGREYLDETIAIEPDAMDANFGIGLSDYILSHNPSILRAVQRLFNLPSGDREGGLRRLKEAATRGRYNRLDAVSALAYLELYYEMDAVSAEERLRGLLAHYPNSLDYRIRYADTMLRLQMEHGRRLSKAMLDSTASIRSIAFSRKWAL
;
A
#
# COMPACT_ATOMS: atom_id res chain seq x y z
N MET A 1 -1.34 14.61 17.94
CA MET A 1 -1.33 14.68 16.47
C MET A 1 -0.17 13.85 15.95
N ALA A 2 -0.39 13.03 14.93
CA ALA A 2 0.67 12.29 14.26
C ALA A 2 1.55 13.24 13.43
N SER A 3 2.86 13.00 13.37
CA SER A 3 3.76 13.75 12.48
C SER A 3 3.37 13.54 11.02
N TYR A 4 3.79 14.46 10.15
CA TYR A 4 3.48 14.39 8.71
C TYR A 4 4.04 13.09 8.08
N THR A 5 5.21 12.65 8.56
CA THR A 5 5.83 11.34 8.30
C THR A 5 5.03 10.13 8.73
N GLU A 6 4.24 10.19 9.81
CA GLU A 6 3.41 9.05 10.24
C GLU A 6 2.23 8.79 9.30
N ARG A 7 1.84 9.77 8.47
CA ARG A 7 0.80 9.62 7.43
C ARG A 7 1.35 9.11 6.09
N LEU A 8 2.68 9.10 5.92
CA LEU A 8 3.38 8.90 4.65
C LEU A 8 3.15 7.53 4.01
N ILE A 9 3.05 6.47 4.81
CA ILE A 9 3.22 5.10 4.32
C ILE A 9 1.93 4.53 3.66
N ALA A 10 0.80 5.24 3.68
CA ALA A 10 -0.53 4.62 3.55
C ALA A 10 -1.45 5.04 2.35
N ALA A 11 -1.01 5.87 1.38
CA ALA A 11 -1.80 7.08 1.08
C ALA A 11 -2.10 7.77 -0.34
N VAL A 12 -1.45 7.62 -1.53
CA VAL A 12 -0.48 6.59 -1.87
C VAL A 12 -0.79 5.85 -3.41
N VAL A 13 -0.88 4.47 -3.99
CA VAL A 13 -1.84 3.16 -4.48
C VAL A 13 -2.95 3.01 -5.74
N ALA A 14 -2.71 2.28 -6.88
CA ALA A 14 -3.46 2.20 -8.20
C ALA A 14 -2.73 2.68 -9.51
N SER A 15 -3.45 2.76 -10.65
CA SER A 15 -3.04 2.70 -12.11
C SER A 15 -2.45 3.97 -12.79
N ALA A 16 -2.00 4.06 -14.07
CA ALA A 16 -1.32 3.18 -15.10
C ALA A 16 -1.01 4.01 -16.42
N LEU A 17 -0.52 3.59 -17.62
CA LEU A 17 -0.17 2.35 -18.43
C LEU A 17 1.21 2.58 -19.19
N LEU A 18 1.77 1.91 -20.25
CA LEU A 18 1.44 0.85 -21.25
C LEU A 18 2.72 0.42 -22.08
N ALA A 19 2.96 -0.86 -22.46
CA ALA A 19 3.80 -1.33 -23.61
C ALA A 19 3.59 -2.85 -23.91
N LEU A 20 3.89 -3.36 -25.13
CA LEU A 20 3.67 -4.77 -25.53
C LEU A 20 4.96 -5.61 -25.60
N ILE A 21 5.08 -6.58 -24.68
CA ILE A 21 6.03 -7.70 -24.72
C ILE A 21 5.26 -8.95 -24.23
N PRO A 22 5.43 -10.15 -24.83
CA PRO A 22 4.69 -11.35 -24.39
C PRO A 22 5.11 -11.80 -22.98
N GLN A 23 4.27 -11.53 -21.98
CA GLN A 23 4.50 -11.97 -20.60
C GLN A 23 4.51 -13.51 -20.53
N ARG A 24 5.68 -14.09 -20.26
CA ARG A 24 5.85 -15.51 -19.92
C ARG A 24 6.79 -15.65 -18.73
N VAL A 25 6.21 -15.96 -17.57
CA VAL A 25 6.62 -17.04 -16.64
C VAL A 25 5.68 -17.05 -15.43
N LEU A 26 5.34 -15.88 -14.86
CA LEU A 26 4.28 -15.72 -13.84
C LEU A 26 2.85 -15.97 -14.36
N SER A 27 2.68 -16.52 -15.57
CA SER A 27 1.40 -16.83 -16.22
C SER A 27 1.01 -18.31 -16.06
N GLN A 28 1.17 -18.86 -14.86
CA GLN A 28 0.42 -20.06 -14.49
C GLN A 28 -0.99 -19.65 -14.07
N ASP A 29 -1.99 -20.46 -14.42
CA ASP A 29 -3.38 -20.30 -13.98
C ASP A 29 -3.50 -20.55 -12.47
N THR A 30 -3.15 -19.52 -11.69
CA THR A 30 -3.23 -19.51 -10.24
C THR A 30 -4.70 -19.37 -9.83
N PRO A 31 -5.38 -20.42 -9.34
CA PRO A 31 -6.84 -20.43 -9.20
C PRO A 31 -7.35 -19.44 -8.14
N TRP A 32 -6.47 -18.94 -7.28
CA TRP A 32 -6.73 -17.89 -6.30
C TRP A 32 -6.67 -16.46 -6.88
N GLU A 33 -6.02 -16.25 -8.03
CA GLU A 33 -5.74 -14.92 -8.57
C GLU A 33 -7.01 -14.07 -8.79
N PRO A 34 -8.09 -14.55 -9.44
CA PRO A 34 -9.28 -13.73 -9.65
C PRO A 34 -9.99 -13.36 -8.33
N ALA A 35 -9.84 -14.20 -7.31
CA ALA A 35 -10.37 -13.94 -5.98
C ALA A 35 -9.51 -12.93 -5.20
N ILE A 36 -8.18 -12.97 -5.33
CA ILE A 36 -7.27 -11.95 -4.79
C ILE A 36 -7.54 -10.60 -5.44
N GLN A 37 -7.57 -10.53 -6.77
CA GLN A 37 -7.86 -9.28 -7.50
C GLN A 37 -9.21 -8.68 -7.09
N ARG A 38 -10.24 -9.52 -6.94
CA ARG A 38 -11.56 -9.11 -6.42
C ARG A 38 -11.50 -8.63 -4.97
N LEU A 39 -10.74 -9.31 -4.10
CA LEU A 39 -10.52 -8.91 -2.70
C LEU A 39 -9.84 -7.53 -2.63
N ILE A 40 -8.82 -7.28 -3.46
CA ILE A 40 -8.16 -5.99 -3.58
C ILE A 40 -9.22 -4.94 -3.97
N HIS A 41 -9.86 -5.04 -5.14
CA HIS A 41 -10.88 -4.07 -5.55
C HIS A 41 -11.97 -3.80 -4.49
N LEU A 42 -12.41 -4.83 -3.73
CA LEU A 42 -13.37 -4.67 -2.63
C LEU A 42 -12.79 -3.95 -1.41
N THR A 43 -11.53 -4.21 -1.05
CA THR A 43 -10.80 -3.51 0.02
C THR A 43 -10.60 -2.04 -0.33
N PHE A 44 -10.32 -1.77 -1.60
CA PHE A 44 -10.13 -0.41 -2.13
C PHE A 44 -11.44 0.37 -2.25
N ASN A 45 -12.57 -0.30 -2.49
CA ASN A 45 -13.91 0.28 -2.33
C ASN A 45 -14.43 0.19 -0.88
N GLU A 46 -13.58 -0.18 0.09
CA GLU A 46 -13.87 -0.27 1.53
C GLU A 46 -15.10 -1.14 1.88
N ASN A 47 -15.37 -2.18 1.08
CA ASN A 47 -16.31 -3.26 1.37
C ASN A 47 -15.59 -4.40 2.13
N PHE A 48 -15.15 -4.09 3.34
CA PHE A 48 -14.37 -5.00 4.17
C PHE A 48 -15.11 -6.30 4.51
N VAL A 49 -16.44 -6.29 4.62
CA VAL A 49 -17.23 -7.50 4.92
C VAL A 49 -17.11 -8.53 3.79
N THR A 50 -17.23 -8.12 2.52
CA THR A 50 -17.05 -9.04 1.40
C THR A 50 -15.58 -9.40 1.17
N ALA A 51 -14.65 -8.44 1.38
CA ALA A 51 -13.21 -8.71 1.26
C ALA A 51 -12.73 -9.75 2.29
N HIS A 52 -13.16 -9.64 3.56
CA HIS A 52 -12.88 -10.64 4.60
C HIS A 52 -13.43 -12.02 4.25
N ALA A 53 -14.68 -12.11 3.78
CA ALA A 53 -15.27 -13.39 3.39
C ALA A 53 -14.52 -14.09 2.24
N ILE A 54 -13.96 -13.33 1.29
CA ILE A 54 -13.08 -13.89 0.25
C ILE A 54 -11.75 -14.34 0.85
N ALA A 55 -11.16 -13.55 1.75
CA ALA A 55 -9.90 -13.88 2.41
C ALA A 55 -10.02 -15.18 3.24
N ASP A 56 -11.13 -15.37 3.96
CA ASP A 56 -11.39 -16.57 4.77
C ASP A 56 -11.66 -17.81 3.90
N SER A 57 -12.31 -17.63 2.75
CA SER A 57 -12.45 -18.68 1.72
C SER A 57 -11.08 -19.08 1.14
N LEU A 58 -10.24 -18.11 0.76
CA LEU A 58 -8.88 -18.33 0.26
C LEU A 58 -7.97 -19.01 1.30
N LEU A 59 -8.07 -18.61 2.57
CA LEU A 59 -7.35 -19.24 3.70
C LEU A 59 -7.74 -20.72 3.86
N SER A 60 -9.00 -21.05 3.62
CA SER A 60 -9.53 -22.42 3.71
C SER A 60 -9.16 -23.28 2.49
N ALA A 61 -9.21 -22.71 1.28
CA ALA A 61 -8.92 -23.40 0.03
C ALA A 61 -7.40 -23.59 -0.22
N HIS A 62 -6.57 -22.65 0.23
CA HIS A 62 -5.13 -22.63 -0.03
C HIS A 62 -4.31 -22.50 1.26
N PRO A 63 -4.46 -23.41 2.25
CA PRO A 63 -3.91 -23.24 3.60
C PRO A 63 -2.37 -23.15 3.65
N ARG A 64 -1.68 -23.72 2.65
CA ARG A 64 -0.20 -23.69 2.53
C ARG A 64 0.36 -22.46 1.81
N ARG A 65 -0.48 -21.62 1.18
CA ARG A 65 -0.04 -20.45 0.42
C ARG A 65 0.11 -19.20 1.32
N PRO A 66 1.12 -18.33 1.09
CA PRO A 66 1.33 -17.11 1.87
C PRO A 66 0.39 -15.94 1.49
N GLU A 67 -0.17 -15.92 0.28
CA GLU A 67 -1.02 -14.80 -0.16
C GLU A 67 -2.32 -14.66 0.64
N PRO A 68 -3.12 -15.72 0.91
CA PRO A 68 -4.36 -15.57 1.66
C PRO A 68 -4.21 -14.89 3.04
N PRO A 69 -3.24 -15.24 3.90
CA PRO A 69 -3.02 -14.50 5.14
C PRO A 69 -2.45 -13.09 4.89
N PHE A 70 -1.55 -12.88 3.92
CA PHE A 70 -1.09 -11.52 3.58
C PHE A 70 -2.27 -10.61 3.21
N TYR A 71 -3.15 -11.04 2.32
CA TYR A 71 -4.33 -10.26 1.92
C TYR A 71 -5.33 -10.08 3.06
N LYS A 72 -5.54 -11.08 3.93
CA LYS A 72 -6.36 -10.89 5.14
C LYS A 72 -5.80 -9.76 6.03
N ALA A 73 -4.48 -9.64 6.14
CA ALA A 73 -3.83 -8.52 6.82
C ALA A 73 -4.03 -7.17 6.10
N THR A 74 -3.98 -7.11 4.76
CA THR A 74 -4.24 -5.87 4.02
C THR A 74 -5.69 -5.38 4.15
N VAL A 75 -6.68 -6.29 4.25
CA VAL A 75 -8.08 -5.93 4.55
C VAL A 75 -8.17 -5.26 5.93
N TYR A 76 -7.57 -5.85 6.97
CA TYR A 76 -7.57 -5.27 8.32
C TYR A 76 -6.81 -3.93 8.40
N TRP A 77 -5.67 -3.82 7.70
CA TRP A 77 -4.90 -2.58 7.61
C TRP A 77 -5.74 -1.44 7.04
N ARG A 78 -6.38 -1.64 5.87
CA ARG A 78 -7.25 -0.61 5.26
C ARG A 78 -8.52 -0.37 6.06
N GLN A 79 -9.03 -1.36 6.80
CA GLN A 79 -10.16 -1.18 7.73
C GLN A 79 -9.81 -0.31 8.95
N GLY A 80 -8.54 -0.27 9.37
CA GLY A 80 -8.04 0.60 10.44
C GLY A 80 -7.69 2.03 9.98
N MET A 81 -7.64 2.31 8.68
CA MET A 81 -7.27 3.63 8.14
C MET A 81 -8.38 4.67 8.35
N ASN A 82 -8.02 5.85 8.87
CA ASN A 82 -8.92 6.98 9.12
C ASN A 82 -10.11 6.70 10.07
N VAL A 83 -9.99 5.70 10.95
CA VAL A 83 -10.97 5.43 12.02
C VAL A 83 -10.30 5.62 13.38
N ARG A 84 -10.97 6.30 14.31
CA ARG A 84 -10.42 6.71 15.61
C ARG A 84 -9.84 5.57 16.46
N ASP A 85 -10.38 4.36 16.34
CA ASP A 85 -10.00 3.15 17.07
C ASP A 85 -9.43 2.06 16.13
N GLY A 86 -8.79 2.46 15.02
CA GLY A 86 -8.25 1.54 14.02
C GLY A 86 -7.12 0.62 14.51
N ASP A 87 -6.51 0.92 15.66
CA ASP A 87 -5.51 0.12 16.37
C ASP A 87 -6.05 -1.19 16.95
N LYS A 88 -7.38 -1.32 17.12
CA LYS A 88 -8.02 -2.62 17.44
C LYS A 88 -7.76 -3.73 16.41
N HIS A 89 -7.29 -3.38 15.20
CA HIS A 89 -6.98 -4.33 14.14
C HIS A 89 -5.51 -4.78 14.13
N ASP A 90 -4.62 -4.11 14.87
CA ASP A 90 -3.19 -4.43 14.94
C ASP A 90 -2.88 -5.90 15.29
N PRO A 91 -3.56 -6.55 16.27
CA PRO A 91 -3.25 -7.94 16.62
C PRO A 91 -3.53 -8.89 15.45
N GLU A 92 -4.59 -8.63 14.69
CA GLU A 92 -4.96 -9.42 13.53
C GLU A 92 -3.99 -9.18 12.36
N ILE A 93 -3.61 -7.93 12.09
CA ILE A 93 -2.61 -7.60 11.07
C ILE A 93 -1.28 -8.31 11.36
N LEU A 94 -0.79 -8.24 12.61
CA LEU A 94 0.44 -8.92 13.03
C LEU A 94 0.32 -10.45 12.95
N ARG A 95 -0.81 -11.03 13.40
CA ARG A 95 -1.08 -12.47 13.35
C ARG A 95 -1.09 -13.00 11.93
N TYR A 96 -1.76 -12.29 11.01
CA TYR A 96 -1.84 -12.70 9.61
C TYR A 96 -0.54 -12.44 8.83
N LEU A 97 0.21 -11.36 9.10
CA LEU A 97 1.54 -11.17 8.53
C LEU A 97 2.54 -12.23 9.00
N GLY A 98 2.52 -12.58 10.28
CA GLY A 98 3.30 -13.71 10.81
C GLY A 98 2.94 -15.03 10.12
N SER A 99 1.66 -15.32 9.92
CA SER A 99 1.21 -16.51 9.20
C SER A 99 1.54 -16.51 7.71
N SER A 100 1.71 -15.34 7.08
CA SER A 100 2.26 -15.24 5.72
C SER A 100 3.73 -15.64 5.71
N ILE A 101 4.56 -14.94 6.48
CA ILE A 101 6.02 -15.14 6.56
C ILE A 101 6.35 -16.60 6.88
N GLU A 102 5.75 -17.15 7.93
CA GLU A 102 5.95 -18.54 8.38
C GLU A 102 5.55 -19.58 7.29
N LYS A 103 4.59 -19.26 6.40
CA LYS A 103 4.26 -20.12 5.25
C LYS A 103 5.27 -19.98 4.13
N THR A 104 5.73 -18.77 3.83
CA THR A 104 6.73 -18.52 2.80
C THR A 104 8.08 -19.15 3.15
N GLU A 105 8.56 -19.00 4.39
CA GLU A 105 9.76 -19.65 4.91
C GLU A 105 9.68 -21.18 4.80
N ARG A 106 8.54 -21.78 5.16
CA ARG A 106 8.30 -23.22 5.00
C ARG A 106 8.23 -23.64 3.53
N TRP A 107 7.67 -22.81 2.65
CA TRP A 107 7.66 -23.10 1.22
C TRP A 107 9.08 -23.11 0.66
N ILE A 108 9.88 -22.07 0.94
CA ILE A 108 11.29 -21.98 0.56
C ILE A 108 12.07 -23.21 1.07
N LYS A 109 11.94 -23.55 2.35
CA LYS A 109 12.61 -24.70 2.96
C LYS A 109 12.22 -26.06 2.35
N LEU A 110 11.02 -26.18 1.77
CA LEU A 110 10.51 -27.44 1.22
C LEU A 110 10.62 -27.53 -0.32
N GLN A 111 10.65 -26.41 -1.04
CA GLN A 111 10.50 -26.35 -2.50
C GLN A 111 11.59 -25.52 -3.20
N GLY A 112 12.44 -24.81 -2.45
CA GLY A 112 13.47 -23.91 -2.97
C GLY A 112 13.04 -22.44 -3.00
N GLU A 113 14.04 -21.58 -3.16
CA GLU A 113 13.89 -20.13 -3.28
C GLU A 113 13.31 -19.73 -4.65
N SER A 114 12.57 -18.62 -4.71
CA SER A 114 12.03 -18.07 -5.95
C SER A 114 11.65 -16.60 -5.80
N ALA A 115 11.59 -15.87 -6.93
CA ALA A 115 11.13 -14.49 -6.97
C ALA A 115 9.73 -14.34 -6.33
N GLU A 116 8.82 -15.29 -6.55
CA GLU A 116 7.49 -15.28 -5.94
C GLU A 116 7.55 -15.34 -4.40
N MET A 117 8.38 -16.22 -3.83
CA MET A 117 8.46 -16.36 -2.38
C MET A 117 9.17 -15.16 -1.74
N PHE A 118 10.24 -14.66 -2.36
CA PHE A 118 10.88 -13.43 -1.90
C PHE A 118 9.93 -12.21 -2.01
N LEU A 119 9.10 -12.11 -3.05
CA LEU A 119 8.07 -11.07 -3.17
C LEU A 119 7.08 -11.10 -1.99
N TRP A 120 6.63 -12.29 -1.57
CA TRP A 120 5.70 -12.41 -0.43
C TRP A 120 6.33 -12.14 0.92
N LEU A 121 7.63 -12.47 1.12
CA LEU A 121 8.36 -12.00 2.29
C LEU A 121 8.49 -10.48 2.27
N GLY A 122 9.04 -9.90 1.20
CA GLY A 122 9.25 -8.46 1.05
C GLY A 122 7.98 -7.63 1.25
N ASN A 123 6.86 -8.06 0.66
CA ASN A 123 5.54 -7.45 0.87
C ASN A 123 5.06 -7.56 2.33
N ALA A 124 5.18 -8.73 2.95
CA ALA A 124 4.72 -8.94 4.33
C ALA A 124 5.55 -8.13 5.34
N TYR A 125 6.87 -8.09 5.17
CA TYR A 125 7.80 -7.28 5.94
C TYR A 125 7.60 -5.78 5.71
N GLY A 126 7.35 -5.35 4.46
CA GLY A 126 7.00 -3.97 4.13
C GLY A 126 5.71 -3.48 4.81
N LEU A 127 4.66 -4.30 4.86
CA LEU A 127 3.44 -3.95 5.59
C LEU A 127 3.65 -3.95 7.12
N ARG A 128 4.45 -4.88 7.64
CA ARG A 128 4.81 -4.94 9.07
C ARG A 128 5.63 -3.72 9.50
N THR A 129 6.53 -3.26 8.63
CA THR A 129 7.25 -1.97 8.73
C THR A 129 6.27 -0.80 8.82
N GLY A 130 5.31 -0.71 7.88
CA GLY A 130 4.32 0.36 7.87
C GLY A 130 3.50 0.44 9.15
N LEU A 131 3.05 -0.71 9.66
CA LEU A 131 2.35 -0.79 10.95
C LEU A 131 3.23 -0.34 12.12
N ARG A 132 4.44 -0.90 12.25
CA ARG A 132 5.39 -0.55 13.32
C ARG A 132 5.74 0.95 13.30
N MET A 133 5.91 1.55 12.14
CA MET A 133 6.17 2.98 12.00
C MET A 133 4.97 3.85 12.41
N VAL A 134 3.74 3.47 12.04
CA VAL A 134 2.51 4.16 12.50
C VAL A 134 2.33 4.04 14.02
N ARG A 135 2.74 2.91 14.62
CA ARG A 135 2.73 2.71 16.09
C ARG A 135 4.00 3.19 16.80
N LYS A 136 4.89 3.88 16.09
CA LYS A 136 6.14 4.47 16.62
C LYS A 136 7.14 3.46 17.18
N GLU A 137 7.03 2.19 16.82
CA GLU A 137 8.00 1.13 17.10
C GLU A 137 9.22 1.23 16.17
N VAL A 138 9.79 2.43 16.00
CA VAL A 138 10.69 2.79 14.88
C VAL A 138 11.87 1.82 14.72
N PHE A 139 12.51 1.40 15.80
CA PHE A 139 13.61 0.43 15.77
C PHE A 139 13.18 -0.92 15.18
N LYS A 140 12.05 -1.46 15.65
CA LYS A 140 11.46 -2.69 15.11
C LYS A 140 10.99 -2.50 13.66
N GLY A 141 10.50 -1.31 13.32
CA GLY A 141 10.05 -0.98 11.96
C GLY A 141 11.21 -0.95 10.97
N VAL A 142 12.36 -0.39 11.35
CA VAL A 142 13.54 -0.36 10.47
C VAL A 142 14.15 -1.75 10.26
N ILE A 143 14.17 -2.62 11.27
CA ILE A 143 14.60 -4.03 11.10
C ILE A 143 13.74 -4.74 10.06
N ASP A 144 12.41 -4.66 10.19
CA ASP A 144 11.49 -5.20 9.17
C ASP A 144 11.68 -4.55 7.79
N GLY A 145 12.06 -3.26 7.75
CA GLY A 145 12.28 -2.51 6.52
C GLY A 145 13.56 -2.89 5.81
N ILE A 146 14.58 -3.37 6.53
CA ILE A 146 15.81 -3.94 5.97
C ILE A 146 15.51 -5.34 5.41
N GLU A 147 15.01 -6.25 6.25
CA GLU A 147 14.67 -7.62 5.84
C GLU A 147 13.69 -7.61 4.65
N GLY A 148 12.66 -6.76 4.70
CA GLY A 148 11.71 -6.59 3.61
C GLY A 148 12.30 -5.98 2.33
N ARG A 149 13.29 -5.10 2.43
CA ARG A 149 13.97 -4.53 1.26
C ARG A 149 14.86 -5.56 0.59
N GLU A 150 15.66 -6.30 1.37
CA GLU A 150 16.55 -7.36 0.88
C GLU A 150 15.77 -8.40 0.06
N TYR A 151 14.63 -8.90 0.57
CA TYR A 151 13.78 -9.82 -0.21
C TYR A 151 13.17 -9.21 -1.48
N LEU A 152 12.88 -7.91 -1.53
CA LEU A 152 12.38 -7.29 -2.78
C LEU A 152 13.51 -7.06 -3.80
N ASP A 153 14.72 -6.74 -3.35
CA ASP A 153 15.88 -6.64 -4.25
C ASP A 153 16.27 -8.03 -4.81
N GLU A 154 16.22 -9.10 -4.00
CA GLU A 154 16.38 -10.50 -4.46
C GLU A 154 15.27 -10.95 -5.42
N THR A 155 14.03 -10.46 -5.22
CA THR A 155 12.93 -10.69 -6.18
C THR A 155 13.28 -10.15 -7.57
N ILE A 156 13.83 -8.94 -7.63
CA ILE A 156 14.25 -8.29 -8.89
C ILE A 156 15.55 -8.92 -9.43
N ALA A 157 16.41 -9.48 -8.59
CA ALA A 157 17.59 -10.21 -9.03
C ALA A 157 17.24 -11.52 -9.77
N ILE A 158 16.21 -12.25 -9.30
CA ILE A 158 15.73 -13.48 -9.95
C ILE A 158 14.79 -13.18 -11.13
N GLU A 159 13.84 -12.25 -10.98
CA GLU A 159 12.88 -11.87 -12.03
C GLU A 159 12.82 -10.34 -12.18
N PRO A 160 13.66 -9.74 -13.03
CA PRO A 160 13.70 -8.28 -13.24
C PRO A 160 12.38 -7.65 -13.72
N ASP A 161 11.48 -8.46 -14.31
CA ASP A 161 10.15 -8.04 -14.74
C ASP A 161 9.06 -8.18 -13.64
N ALA A 162 9.43 -8.51 -12.39
CA ALA A 162 8.53 -8.59 -11.23
C ALA A 162 8.09 -7.19 -10.74
N MET A 163 7.27 -6.53 -11.54
CA MET A 163 6.79 -5.14 -11.37
C MET A 163 6.08 -4.85 -10.04
N ASP A 164 5.69 -5.87 -9.27
CA ASP A 164 5.09 -5.69 -7.95
C ASP A 164 6.14 -5.41 -6.86
N ALA A 165 7.38 -5.89 -6.98
CA ALA A 165 8.46 -5.55 -6.04
C ALA A 165 8.86 -4.06 -6.12
N ASN A 166 8.74 -3.48 -7.32
CA ASN A 166 8.97 -2.07 -7.61
C ASN A 166 8.12 -1.12 -6.73
N PHE A 167 6.96 -1.55 -6.22
CA PHE A 167 6.20 -0.76 -5.24
C PHE A 167 7.00 -0.59 -3.93
N GLY A 168 7.35 -1.68 -3.25
CA GLY A 168 7.99 -1.61 -1.94
C GLY A 168 9.39 -0.99 -2.01
N ILE A 169 10.17 -1.35 -3.04
CA ILE A 169 11.47 -0.74 -3.33
C ILE A 169 11.28 0.77 -3.53
N GLY A 170 10.41 1.17 -4.46
CA GLY A 170 10.24 2.57 -4.84
C GLY A 170 9.68 3.45 -3.71
N LEU A 171 8.78 2.92 -2.89
CA LEU A 171 8.31 3.61 -1.68
C LEU A 171 9.46 3.76 -0.66
N SER A 172 10.25 2.72 -0.44
CA SER A 172 11.37 2.79 0.51
C SER A 172 12.46 3.79 0.08
N ASP A 173 12.85 3.80 -1.20
CA ASP A 173 13.82 4.74 -1.76
C ASP A 173 13.35 6.20 -1.57
N TYR A 174 12.07 6.48 -1.83
CA TYR A 174 11.49 7.82 -1.69
C TYR A 174 11.35 8.28 -0.22
N ILE A 175 10.99 7.36 0.69
CA ILE A 175 10.86 7.67 2.12
C ILE A 175 12.24 8.01 2.72
N LEU A 176 13.27 7.23 2.35
CA LEU A 176 14.64 7.47 2.79
C LEU A 176 15.20 8.80 2.24
N SER A 177 14.90 9.15 0.99
CA SER A 177 15.37 10.39 0.36
C SER A 177 14.86 11.66 1.05
N HIS A 178 13.69 11.60 1.70
CA HIS A 178 13.14 12.72 2.47
C HIS A 178 13.80 12.88 3.85
N ASN A 179 14.73 11.99 4.21
CA ASN A 179 15.72 12.15 5.27
C ASN A 179 15.13 12.67 6.61
N PRO A 180 14.00 12.09 7.11
CA PRO A 180 13.30 12.64 8.26
C PRO A 180 14.15 12.49 9.53
N SER A 181 14.04 13.47 10.43
CA SER A 181 14.92 13.62 11.60
C SER A 181 15.00 12.38 12.49
N ILE A 182 13.89 11.63 12.60
CA ILE A 182 13.81 10.40 13.38
C ILE A 182 14.55 9.21 12.74
N LEU A 183 14.65 9.16 11.41
CA LEU A 183 15.43 8.12 10.71
C LEU A 183 16.92 8.44 10.66
N ARG A 184 17.36 9.71 10.74
CA ARG A 184 18.79 10.09 10.67
C ARG A 184 19.70 9.40 11.68
N ALA A 185 19.21 9.16 12.89
CA ALA A 185 19.96 8.40 13.89
C ALA A 185 20.06 6.91 13.53
N VAL A 186 18.98 6.35 12.98
CA VAL A 186 18.87 4.93 12.63
C VAL A 186 19.61 4.60 11.34
N GLN A 187 19.54 5.47 10.31
CA GLN A 187 20.30 5.35 9.07
C GLN A 187 21.81 5.24 9.33
N ARG A 188 22.34 6.00 10.32
CA ARG A 188 23.75 5.90 10.73
C ARG A 188 24.07 4.64 11.51
N LEU A 189 23.14 4.15 12.34
CA LEU A 189 23.33 2.96 13.16
C LEU A 189 23.28 1.66 12.32
N PHE A 190 22.43 1.63 11.30
CA PHE A 190 22.22 0.49 10.40
C PHE A 190 22.87 0.66 9.01
N ASN A 191 23.67 1.72 8.81
CA ASN A 191 24.32 2.08 7.53
C ASN A 191 23.36 2.06 6.31
N LEU A 192 22.13 2.56 6.50
CA LEU A 192 21.11 2.58 5.44
C LEU A 192 21.48 3.57 4.33
N PRO A 193 21.10 3.28 3.07
CA PRO A 193 21.24 4.24 1.98
C PRO A 193 20.41 5.50 2.23
N SER A 194 20.83 6.61 1.62
CA SER A 194 20.11 7.88 1.65
C SER A 194 18.78 7.87 0.88
N GLY A 195 18.48 6.80 0.13
CA GLY A 195 17.35 6.73 -0.80
C GLY A 195 17.55 7.49 -2.12
N ASP A 196 16.70 7.19 -3.10
CA ASP A 196 16.58 7.90 -4.38
C ASP A 196 15.14 8.39 -4.56
N ARG A 197 14.96 9.72 -4.56
CA ARG A 197 13.65 10.36 -4.75
C ARG A 197 13.07 10.09 -6.13
N GLU A 198 13.91 10.15 -7.15
CA GLU A 198 13.46 10.00 -8.54
C GLU A 198 13.31 8.53 -8.91
N GLY A 199 14.25 7.68 -8.51
CA GLY A 199 14.18 6.23 -8.63
C GLY A 199 12.94 5.68 -7.93
N GLY A 200 12.66 6.18 -6.72
CA GLY A 200 11.44 5.89 -6.00
C GLY A 200 10.19 6.21 -6.83
N LEU A 201 10.07 7.45 -7.33
CA LEU A 201 8.96 7.86 -8.19
C LEU A 201 8.90 7.09 -9.53
N ARG A 202 10.04 6.70 -10.12
CA ARG A 202 10.10 5.89 -11.35
C ARG A 202 9.56 4.48 -11.11
N ARG A 203 10.10 3.75 -10.13
CA ARG A 203 9.68 2.39 -9.76
C ARG A 203 8.21 2.33 -9.34
N LEU A 204 7.74 3.32 -8.59
CA LEU A 204 6.34 3.45 -8.23
C LEU A 204 5.44 3.66 -9.46
N LYS A 205 5.87 4.44 -10.46
CA LYS A 205 5.16 4.58 -11.75
C LYS A 205 5.20 3.29 -12.57
N GLU A 206 6.28 2.50 -12.50
CA GLU A 206 6.33 1.17 -13.13
C GLU A 206 5.35 0.19 -12.47
N ALA A 207 5.30 0.12 -11.13
CA ALA A 207 4.28 -0.65 -10.41
C ALA A 207 2.86 -0.21 -10.77
N ALA A 208 2.59 1.10 -10.83
CA ALA A 208 1.30 1.66 -11.25
C ALA A 208 0.86 1.20 -12.64
N THR A 209 1.80 1.09 -13.58
CA THR A 209 1.50 0.78 -14.97
C THR A 209 1.37 -0.72 -15.20
N ARG A 210 2.26 -1.52 -14.61
CA ARG A 210 2.50 -2.92 -14.98
C ARG A 210 2.40 -3.95 -13.84
N GLY A 211 2.26 -3.55 -12.58
CA GLY A 211 2.07 -4.49 -11.47
C GLY A 211 0.83 -5.37 -11.66
N ARG A 212 0.83 -6.57 -11.06
CA ARG A 212 -0.34 -7.45 -10.99
C ARG A 212 -1.09 -7.20 -9.69
N TYR A 213 -0.38 -7.34 -8.58
CA TYR A 213 -0.92 -7.15 -7.24
C TYR A 213 -0.80 -5.69 -6.81
N ASN A 214 0.44 -5.23 -6.74
CA ASN A 214 0.87 -3.92 -6.28
C ASN A 214 0.74 -2.85 -7.38
N ARG A 215 0.02 -3.11 -8.48
CA ARG A 215 -0.54 -2.03 -9.32
C ARG A 215 -1.65 -1.32 -8.58
N LEU A 216 -2.62 -2.06 -8.05
CA LEU A 216 -3.42 -1.59 -6.92
C LEU A 216 -2.65 -1.70 -5.61
N ASP A 217 -1.31 -1.53 -5.68
CA ASP A 217 -0.52 -0.78 -4.72
C ASP A 217 0.40 0.36 -5.31
N ALA A 218 -0.01 1.20 -6.32
CA ALA A 218 0.68 2.51 -6.69
C ALA A 218 0.10 4.02 -6.59
N VAL A 219 -1.16 4.50 -6.82
CA VAL A 219 -2.14 5.66 -6.37
C VAL A 219 -3.10 5.93 -4.94
N SER A 220 -3.41 5.11 -3.81
CA SER A 220 -3.00 4.99 -2.27
C SER A 220 -1.74 4.11 -1.47
N ALA A 221 -0.28 3.91 -1.55
CA ALA A 221 1.18 4.11 -2.30
C ALA A 221 2.06 5.32 -3.11
N LEU A 222 1.69 6.20 -4.12
CA LEU A 222 2.18 7.50 -4.79
C LEU A 222 1.41 8.88 -4.65
N ALA A 223 0.09 9.03 -4.93
CA ALA A 223 -0.73 10.26 -5.06
C ALA A 223 -0.72 11.21 -3.87
N TYR A 224 -0.48 10.66 -2.68
CA TYR A 224 -0.21 11.44 -1.48
C TYR A 224 1.23 11.99 -1.46
N LEU A 225 2.20 11.36 -2.13
CA LEU A 225 3.50 12.00 -2.36
C LEU A 225 3.24 13.28 -3.14
N GLU A 226 2.49 13.20 -4.25
CA GLU A 226 2.07 14.38 -5.01
C GLU A 226 1.36 15.41 -4.10
N LEU A 227 0.27 15.02 -3.43
CA LEU A 227 -0.55 15.91 -2.60
C LEU A 227 0.16 16.51 -1.37
N TYR A 228 1.05 15.76 -0.70
CA TYR A 228 1.59 16.12 0.60
C TYR A 228 3.12 16.40 0.57
N TYR A 229 3.91 15.76 -0.30
CA TYR A 229 5.38 15.80 -0.29
C TYR A 229 6.01 16.54 -1.48
N GLU A 230 5.53 16.29 -2.70
CA GLU A 230 5.83 17.11 -3.89
C GLU A 230 5.11 18.47 -3.84
N MET A 231 4.01 18.55 -3.07
CA MET A 231 3.05 19.68 -3.06
C MET A 231 2.39 19.93 -4.44
N ASP A 232 2.30 18.89 -5.27
CA ASP A 232 1.59 18.87 -6.54
C ASP A 232 0.13 18.46 -6.32
N ALA A 233 -0.70 19.43 -5.93
CA ALA A 233 -2.13 19.24 -5.78
C ALA A 233 -2.87 19.03 -7.14
N VAL A 234 -2.23 19.28 -8.29
CA VAL A 234 -2.84 19.11 -9.62
C VAL A 234 -2.75 17.66 -10.09
N SER A 235 -1.56 17.04 -10.01
CA SER A 235 -1.42 15.59 -10.24
C SER A 235 -2.27 14.79 -9.26
N ALA A 236 -2.31 15.21 -7.98
CA ALA A 236 -3.19 14.62 -6.99
C ALA A 236 -4.68 14.75 -7.35
N GLU A 237 -5.15 15.88 -7.87
CA GLU A 237 -6.54 16.08 -8.31
C GLU A 237 -6.93 15.10 -9.41
N GLU A 238 -6.13 15.00 -10.48
CA GLU A 238 -6.38 14.08 -11.58
C GLU A 238 -6.43 12.62 -11.09
N ARG A 239 -5.44 12.26 -10.26
CA ARG A 239 -5.18 10.90 -9.82
C ARG A 239 -6.22 10.40 -8.79
N LEU A 240 -6.60 11.23 -7.82
CA LEU A 240 -7.67 10.93 -6.86
C LEU A 240 -9.06 10.95 -7.52
N ARG A 241 -9.28 11.79 -8.55
CA ARG A 241 -10.50 11.72 -9.38
C ARG A 241 -10.61 10.38 -10.11
N GLY A 242 -9.50 9.88 -10.65
CA GLY A 242 -9.42 8.55 -11.25
C GLY A 242 -9.74 7.41 -10.26
N LEU A 243 -9.26 7.50 -9.02
CA LEU A 243 -9.63 6.57 -7.95
C LEU A 243 -11.11 6.62 -7.61
N LEU A 244 -11.66 7.82 -7.36
CA LEU A 244 -13.04 7.99 -6.90
C LEU A 244 -14.09 7.56 -7.94
N ALA A 245 -13.74 7.55 -9.23
CA ALA A 245 -14.56 6.98 -10.28
C ALA A 245 -14.71 5.44 -10.17
N HIS A 246 -13.69 4.74 -9.66
CA HIS A 246 -13.68 3.27 -9.50
C HIS A 246 -14.05 2.83 -8.08
N TYR A 247 -13.72 3.66 -7.07
CA TYR A 247 -13.88 3.38 -5.64
C TYR A 247 -14.73 4.46 -4.94
N PRO A 248 -15.98 4.69 -5.37
CA PRO A 248 -16.81 5.77 -4.85
C PRO A 248 -17.18 5.60 -3.36
N ASN A 249 -17.00 4.41 -2.77
CA ASN A 249 -17.25 4.17 -1.35
C ASN A 249 -15.98 4.29 -0.48
N SER A 250 -14.83 4.65 -1.06
CA SER A 250 -13.64 4.93 -0.27
C SER A 250 -13.81 6.24 0.51
N LEU A 251 -13.76 6.16 1.84
CA LEU A 251 -13.63 7.32 2.71
C LEU A 251 -12.22 7.93 2.57
N ASP A 252 -11.20 7.08 2.48
CA ASP A 252 -9.79 7.47 2.37
C ASP A 252 -9.57 8.45 1.20
N TYR A 253 -10.09 8.14 0.02
CA TYR A 253 -9.93 9.00 -1.17
C TYR A 253 -10.80 10.24 -1.12
N ARG A 254 -11.95 10.19 -0.44
CA ARG A 254 -12.80 11.38 -0.26
C ARG A 254 -12.16 12.39 0.70
N ILE A 255 -11.49 11.91 1.76
CA ILE A 255 -10.71 12.76 2.68
C ILE A 255 -9.56 13.44 1.92
N ARG A 256 -8.76 12.65 1.20
CA ARG A 256 -7.60 13.16 0.42
C ARG A 256 -8.02 14.13 -0.68
N TYR A 257 -9.11 13.83 -1.39
CA TYR A 257 -9.63 14.71 -2.43
C TYR A 257 -10.19 16.01 -1.84
N ALA A 258 -10.80 16.00 -0.64
CA ALA A 258 -11.18 17.23 0.05
C ALA A 258 -9.98 18.08 0.47
N ASP A 259 -8.88 17.47 0.95
CA ASP A 259 -7.60 18.14 1.23
C ASP A 259 -6.99 18.75 -0.06
N THR A 260 -7.05 18.00 -1.17
CA THR A 260 -6.63 18.48 -2.51
C THR A 260 -7.42 19.71 -2.95
N MET A 261 -8.75 19.70 -2.80
CA MET A 261 -9.59 20.84 -3.15
C MET A 261 -9.29 22.07 -2.26
N LEU A 262 -8.96 21.87 -0.98
CA LEU A 262 -8.56 22.94 -0.07
C LEU A 262 -7.21 23.57 -0.46
N ARG A 263 -6.23 22.75 -0.88
CA ARG A 263 -4.92 23.23 -1.34
C ARG A 263 -5.04 24.04 -2.63
N LEU A 264 -5.71 23.50 -3.65
CA LEU A 264 -5.97 24.21 -4.90
C LEU A 264 -6.80 25.49 -4.70
N GLN A 265 -7.68 25.53 -3.70
CA GLN A 265 -8.41 26.72 -3.28
C GLN A 265 -7.48 27.80 -2.69
N MET A 266 -6.50 27.41 -1.86
CA MET A 266 -5.56 28.33 -1.20
C MET A 266 -4.45 28.83 -2.14
N GLU A 267 -3.91 27.94 -2.98
CA GLU A 267 -2.80 28.23 -3.89
C GLU A 267 -3.23 29.02 -5.13
N HIS A 268 -4.36 28.65 -5.74
CA HIS A 268 -4.74 29.10 -7.08
C HIS A 268 -5.98 30.01 -7.09
N GLY A 269 -6.53 30.38 -5.93
CA GLY A 269 -7.70 31.27 -5.84
C GLY A 269 -8.94 30.76 -6.58
N ARG A 270 -9.08 29.43 -6.75
CA ARG A 270 -10.27 28.81 -7.34
C ARG A 270 -11.52 29.15 -6.51
N ARG A 271 -12.73 28.81 -6.98
CA ARG A 271 -13.95 28.93 -6.17
C ARG A 271 -14.24 27.58 -5.50
N LEU A 272 -14.56 27.61 -4.20
CA LEU A 272 -14.62 26.43 -3.33
C LEU A 272 -15.57 25.40 -3.94
N SER A 273 -14.99 24.29 -4.40
CA SER A 273 -15.59 23.54 -5.51
C SER A 273 -16.81 22.75 -5.07
N LYS A 274 -17.78 22.56 -5.98
CA LYS A 274 -18.92 21.67 -5.72
C LYS A 274 -18.43 20.26 -5.35
N ALA A 275 -17.34 19.80 -5.98
CA ALA A 275 -16.75 18.50 -5.69
C ALA A 275 -16.20 18.37 -4.24
N MET A 276 -15.77 19.48 -3.61
CA MET A 276 -15.42 19.50 -2.19
C MET A 276 -16.66 19.40 -1.29
N LEU A 277 -17.75 20.09 -1.64
CA LEU A 277 -19.03 19.99 -0.91
C LEU A 277 -19.65 18.58 -1.04
N ASP A 278 -19.66 18.03 -2.26
CA ASP A 278 -20.10 16.66 -2.54
C ASP A 278 -19.23 15.64 -1.78
N SER A 279 -17.92 15.87 -1.67
CA SER A 279 -17.00 15.00 -0.92
C SER A 279 -17.23 15.07 0.60
N THR A 280 -17.37 16.27 1.18
CA THR A 280 -17.65 16.44 2.63
C THR A 280 -19.05 16.01 3.04
N ALA A 281 -20.04 16.06 2.13
CA ALA A 281 -21.33 15.39 2.32
C ALA A 281 -21.18 13.87 2.31
N SER A 282 -20.43 13.32 1.35
CA SER A 282 -20.20 11.87 1.22
C SER A 282 -19.39 11.28 2.39
N ILE A 283 -18.38 11.99 2.90
CA ILE A 283 -17.61 11.63 4.11
C ILE A 283 -18.55 11.38 5.29
N ARG A 284 -19.46 12.33 5.56
CA ARG A 284 -20.44 12.22 6.65
C ARG A 284 -21.41 11.07 6.45
N SER A 285 -21.91 10.87 5.23
CA SER A 285 -22.81 9.75 4.88
C SER A 285 -22.16 8.38 5.06
N ILE A 286 -20.94 8.20 4.56
CA ILE A 286 -20.18 6.94 4.66
C ILE A 286 -19.83 6.65 6.13
N ALA A 287 -19.29 7.61 6.87
CA ALA A 287 -18.95 7.43 8.28
C ALA A 287 -20.19 7.07 9.12
N PHE A 288 -21.32 7.77 8.91
CA PHE A 288 -22.59 7.46 9.59
C PHE A 288 -23.09 6.05 9.27
N SER A 289 -23.12 5.65 7.99
CA SER A 289 -23.60 4.31 7.58
C SER A 289 -22.75 3.16 8.16
N ARG A 290 -21.44 3.40 8.39
CA ARG A 290 -20.53 2.44 9.03
C ARG A 290 -20.44 2.56 10.56
N LYS A 291 -21.17 3.50 11.17
CA LYS A 291 -21.10 3.84 12.62
C LYS A 291 -19.68 4.22 13.08
N TRP A 292 -18.90 4.84 12.21
CA TRP A 292 -17.52 5.26 12.50
C TRP A 292 -17.47 6.61 13.22
N ALA A 293 -16.56 6.72 14.19
CA ALA A 293 -16.10 8.00 14.70
C ALA A 293 -14.89 8.48 13.88
N LEU A 294 -15.06 9.63 13.24
CA LEU A 294 -13.99 10.41 12.60
C LEU A 294 -13.20 11.21 13.65
#